data_AF-A0A9Q5V7P9-F1
#
_entry.id   AF-A0A9Q5V7P9-F1
#
_cell.length_a   1.000
_cell.length_b   1.000
_cell.length_c   1.000
_cell.angle_alpha   90.00
_cell.angle_beta   90.00
_cell.angle_gamma   90.00
#
_symmetry.space_group_name_H-M   'P 1'
#
loop_
_entity.id
_entity.type
_entity.pdbx_description
1 polymer ?
#
loop_
_entity_poly.entity_id
_entity_poly.type
_entity_poly.pdbx_seq_one_letter_code
_entity_poly.pdbx_strand_id
1 'polypeptide(L)'
;MILTAEQLEIIEMVLKKQLQNDPDYLFNHINLTVSQNTAEELEVTIQQRRPVITNIAHPAIERIMGINNSDPMDAGRKEYDENFTKKPRENRSEVERCKETIIYTPAYTAKIFLQCRSTLLHQRGTTSLFSDHQANISPERTTSVDNESCSVL
;
A
#
# COMPACT_ATOMS: atom_id res chain seq x y z
N MET A 1 -14.01 15.23 -9.42
CA MET A 1 -13.62 14.05 -10.24
C MET A 1 -14.34 12.83 -9.69
N ILE A 2 -15.24 12.24 -10.46
CA ILE A 2 -15.90 10.98 -10.08
C ILE A 2 -14.94 9.82 -10.38
N LEU A 3 -14.66 9.00 -9.37
CA LEU A 3 -13.82 7.82 -9.48
C LEU A 3 -14.64 6.63 -10.00
N THR A 4 -14.06 5.85 -10.90
CA THR A 4 -14.64 4.56 -11.30
C THR A 4 -14.43 3.51 -10.22
N ALA A 5 -15.18 2.40 -10.30
CA ALA A 5 -15.01 1.27 -9.38
C ALA A 5 -13.57 0.73 -9.38
N GLU A 6 -12.95 0.60 -10.56
CA GLU A 6 -11.54 0.17 -10.69
C GLU A 6 -10.57 1.15 -10.01
N GLN A 7 -10.85 2.46 -10.09
CA GLN A 7 -10.00 3.46 -9.45
C GLN A 7 -10.12 3.43 -7.92
N LEU A 8 -11.32 3.20 -7.40
CA LEU A 8 -11.55 2.97 -5.98
C LEU A 8 -10.84 1.70 -5.50
N GLU A 9 -10.89 0.62 -6.30
CA GLU A 9 -10.18 -0.64 -6.01
C GLU A 9 -8.66 -0.44 -5.96
N ILE A 10 -8.08 0.36 -6.85
CA ILE A 10 -6.65 0.70 -6.81
C ILE A 10 -6.30 1.39 -5.49
N ILE A 11 -7.11 2.37 -5.06
CA ILE A 11 -6.89 3.07 -3.79
C ILE A 11 -7.00 2.09 -2.62
N GLU A 12 -8.04 1.26 -2.60
CA GLU A 12 -8.26 0.26 -1.54
C GLU A 12 -7.11 -0.74 -1.45
N MET A 13 -6.64 -1.28 -2.57
CA MET A 13 -5.54 -2.23 -2.62
C MET A 13 -4.23 -1.63 -2.09
N VAL A 14 -3.88 -0.42 -2.55
CA VAL A 14 -2.66 0.26 -2.10
C VAL A 14 -2.76 0.58 -0.60
N LEU A 15 -3.91 1.05 -0.14
CA LEU A 15 -4.15 1.29 1.28
C LEU A 15 -4.04 0.02 2.12
N LYS A 16 -4.71 -1.08 1.72
CA LYS A 16 -4.59 -2.37 2.42
C LYS A 16 -3.15 -2.80 2.60
N LYS A 17 -2.33 -2.67 1.54
CA LYS A 17 -0.90 -2.99 1.60
C LYS A 17 -0.15 -2.09 2.59
N GLN A 18 -0.48 -0.79 2.63
CA GLN A 18 0.13 0.13 3.59
C GLN A 18 -0.29 -0.12 5.03
N LEU A 19 -1.54 -0.56 5.24
CA LEU A 19 -2.07 -0.89 6.57
C LEU A 19 -1.44 -2.18 7.12
N GLN A 20 -1.07 -3.15 6.27
CA GLN A 20 -0.38 -4.37 6.71
C GLN A 20 0.97 -4.11 7.39
N ASN A 21 1.58 -2.94 7.16
CA ASN A 21 2.80 -2.52 7.86
C ASN A 21 2.53 -1.98 9.27
N ASP A 22 1.26 -1.83 9.66
CA ASP A 22 0.85 -1.37 10.97
C ASP A 22 0.66 -2.58 11.92
N PRO A 23 1.33 -2.62 13.09
CA PRO A 23 1.19 -3.71 14.06
C PRO A 23 -0.26 -3.97 14.48
N ASP A 24 -1.09 -2.93 14.52
CA ASP A 24 -2.48 -3.02 14.95
C ASP A 24 -3.40 -3.65 13.89
N TYR A 25 -2.93 -3.77 12.64
CA TYR A 25 -3.73 -4.25 11.52
C TYR A 25 -4.27 -5.66 11.70
N LEU A 26 -3.39 -6.60 12.06
CA LEU A 26 -3.77 -7.99 12.29
C LEU A 26 -4.48 -8.16 13.63
N PHE A 27 -4.05 -7.42 14.66
CA PHE A 27 -4.57 -7.56 16.01
C PHE A 27 -6.04 -7.12 16.13
N ASN A 28 -6.43 -6.09 15.37
CA ASN A 28 -7.77 -5.50 15.48
C ASN A 28 -8.78 -6.02 14.44
N HIS A 29 -8.40 -6.98 13.59
CA HIS A 29 -9.23 -7.51 12.50
C HIS A 29 -9.83 -6.40 11.64
N ILE A 30 -8.95 -5.58 11.07
CA ILE A 30 -9.34 -4.36 10.38
C ILE A 30 -9.97 -4.67 9.02
N ASN A 31 -11.21 -4.21 8.85
CA ASN A 31 -11.91 -4.17 7.57
C ASN A 31 -11.86 -2.75 7.02
N LEU A 32 -11.21 -2.58 5.87
CA LEU A 32 -11.15 -1.34 5.11
C LEU A 32 -12.27 -1.31 4.07
N THR A 33 -12.93 -0.16 3.94
CA THR A 33 -13.82 0.15 2.83
C THR A 33 -13.46 1.51 2.25
N VAL A 34 -13.35 1.60 0.93
CA VAL A 34 -13.11 2.85 0.21
C VAL A 34 -14.30 3.11 -0.71
N SER A 35 -14.90 4.28 -0.58
CA SER A 35 -16.03 4.72 -1.41
C SER A 35 -15.91 6.19 -1.76
N GLN A 36 -16.75 6.67 -2.67
CA GLN A 36 -16.88 8.09 -2.96
C GLN A 36 -18.33 8.50 -2.75
N ASN A 37 -18.55 9.64 -2.08
CA ASN A 37 -19.89 10.17 -1.88
C ASN A 37 -20.35 11.04 -3.07
N THR A 38 -21.59 11.51 -3.02
CA THR A 38 -22.20 12.35 -4.08
C THR A 38 -21.54 13.72 -4.23
N ALA A 39 -20.79 14.18 -3.22
CA ALA A 39 -20.01 15.41 -3.26
C ALA A 39 -18.58 15.19 -3.82
N GLU A 40 -18.33 14.03 -4.43
CA GLU A 40 -17.02 13.62 -4.96
C GLU A 40 -15.92 13.43 -3.92
N GLU A 41 -16.28 13.37 -2.64
CA GLU A 41 -15.32 13.15 -1.55
C GLU A 41 -15.03 11.66 -1.37
N LEU A 42 -13.76 11.32 -1.18
CA LEU A 42 -13.34 9.97 -0.85
C LEU A 42 -13.64 9.68 0.61
N GLU A 43 -14.42 8.64 0.87
CA GLU A 43 -14.66 8.10 2.20
C GLU A 43 -13.78 6.87 2.42
N VAL A 44 -12.87 6.97 3.39
CA VAL A 44 -12.03 5.86 3.84
C VAL A 44 -12.54 5.41 5.20
N THR A 45 -13.13 4.22 5.24
CA THR A 45 -13.75 3.66 6.44
C THR A 45 -12.95 2.48 6.97
N ILE A 46 -12.64 2.52 8.25
CA ILE A 46 -12.08 1.41 9.02
C ILE A 46 -13.15 0.89 9.97
N GLN A 47 -13.36 -0.42 9.94
CA GLN A 47 -14.14 -1.17 10.92
C GLN A 47 -13.24 -2.18 11.61
N GLN A 48 -13.27 -2.22 12.93
CA GLN A 48 -12.47 -3.16 13.74
C GLN A 48 -13.33 -3.78 14.86
N ARG A 49 -12.77 -4.75 15.59
CA ARG A 49 -13.48 -5.41 16.70
C ARG A 49 -13.51 -4.61 18.00
N ARG A 50 -12.59 -3.67 18.16
CA ARG A 50 -12.45 -2.81 19.34
C ARG A 50 -12.74 -1.37 18.96
N PRO A 51 -13.17 -0.52 19.90
CA PRO A 51 -13.32 0.90 19.64
C PRO A 51 -12.07 1.51 19.00
N VAL A 52 -12.26 2.30 17.94
CA VAL A 52 -11.18 2.99 17.23
C VAL A 52 -10.67 4.11 18.13
N ILE A 53 -9.45 3.93 18.64
CA ILE A 53 -8.74 4.99 19.37
C ILE A 53 -8.11 5.93 18.35
N THR A 54 -7.30 5.35 17.45
CA THR A 54 -6.62 6.04 16.34
C THR A 54 -7.01 5.40 15.02
N ASN A 55 -7.40 6.19 14.03
CA ASN A 55 -7.63 5.67 12.69
C ASN A 55 -6.30 5.43 11.98
N ILE A 56 -5.91 4.17 11.84
CA ILE A 56 -4.66 3.78 11.17
C ILE A 56 -4.65 4.10 9.66
N ALA A 57 -5.77 4.51 9.08
CA ALA A 57 -5.79 5.03 7.71
C ALA A 57 -5.07 6.38 7.57
N HIS A 58 -4.92 7.18 8.65
CA HIS A 58 -4.10 8.40 8.61
C HIS A 58 -2.64 8.11 8.26
N PRO A 59 -1.90 7.34 9.07
CA PRO A 59 -0.50 7.06 8.76
C PRO A 59 -0.33 6.30 7.45
N ALA A 60 -1.31 5.49 7.02
CA ALA A 60 -1.26 4.85 5.72
C ALA A 60 -1.36 5.85 4.55
N ILE A 61 -2.26 6.83 4.63
CA ILE A 61 -2.41 7.87 3.60
C ILE A 61 -1.19 8.81 3.61
N GLU A 62 -0.72 9.24 4.78
CA GLU A 62 0.50 10.06 4.90
C GLU A 62 1.68 9.37 4.21
N ARG A 63 1.89 8.06 4.44
CA ARG A 63 2.93 7.27 3.73
C ARG A 63 2.75 7.25 2.22
N ILE A 64 1.52 7.08 1.73
CA ILE A 64 1.23 7.10 0.28
C ILE A 64 1.62 8.46 -0.30
N MET A 65 1.26 9.53 0.40
CA MET A 65 1.53 10.91 0.00
C MET A 65 2.99 11.33 0.19
N GLY A 66 3.83 10.46 0.78
CA GLY A 66 5.24 10.75 1.03
C GLY A 66 5.47 11.73 2.18
N ILE A 67 4.50 11.90 3.06
CA ILE A 67 4.59 12.75 4.25
C ILE A 67 5.39 12.01 5.32
N ASN A 68 6.41 12.65 5.88
CA ASN A 68 7.22 12.06 6.93
C ASN A 68 6.54 12.14 8.30
N ASN A 69 6.02 11.01 8.77
CA ASN A 69 5.35 10.91 10.06
C ASN A 69 6.25 11.19 11.28
N SER A 70 7.58 11.16 11.11
CA SER A 70 8.54 11.50 12.17
C SER A 70 8.92 12.98 12.23
N ASP A 71 8.62 13.75 11.18
CA ASP A 71 8.90 15.18 11.13
C ASP A 71 7.60 15.98 11.29
N PRO A 72 7.36 16.66 12.43
CA PRO A 72 6.18 17.48 12.63
C PRO A 72 6.16 18.74 11.74
N MET A 73 7.29 19.12 11.15
CA MET A 73 7.43 20.29 10.27
C MET A 73 7.40 19.92 8.78
N ASP A 74 7.09 18.65 8.45
CA ASP A 74 6.93 18.21 7.07
C ASP A 74 5.90 19.10 6.35
N ALA A 75 6.34 19.68 5.23
CA ALA A 75 5.54 20.65 4.48
C ALA A 75 4.20 20.08 3.98
N GLY A 76 4.10 18.77 3.80
CA GLY A 76 2.88 18.09 3.36
C GLY A 76 1.83 17.92 4.46
N ARG A 77 2.20 18.03 5.75
CA ARG A 77 1.24 17.85 6.86
C ARG A 77 0.15 18.91 6.90
N LYS A 78 0.52 20.17 6.73
CA LYS A 78 -0.45 21.26 6.76
C LYS A 78 -1.51 21.06 5.68
N GLU A 79 -1.08 20.72 4.47
CA GLU A 79 -2.01 20.41 3.39
C GLU A 79 -2.88 19.20 3.74
N TYR A 80 -2.29 18.13 4.29
CA TYR A 80 -3.03 16.95 4.68
C TYR A 80 -4.14 17.25 5.69
N ASP A 81 -3.81 17.95 6.78
CA ASP A 81 -4.74 18.29 7.86
C ASP A 81 -5.88 19.21 7.40
N GLU A 82 -5.63 20.07 6.41
CA GLU A 82 -6.64 20.94 5.80
C GLU A 82 -7.58 20.19 4.84
N ASN A 83 -7.27 18.95 4.46
CA ASN A 83 -7.95 18.22 3.39
C ASN A 83 -8.70 16.96 3.83
N PHE A 84 -8.87 16.75 5.14
CA PHE A 84 -9.77 15.72 5.64
C PHE A 84 -10.72 16.23 6.72
N THR A 85 -11.87 15.58 6.82
CA THR A 85 -12.75 15.70 7.97
C THR A 85 -12.98 14.33 8.61
N LYS A 86 -13.28 14.34 9.91
CA LYS A 86 -13.67 13.15 10.67
C LYS A 86 -15.14 13.26 11.01
N LYS A 87 -15.90 12.18 10.83
CA LYS A 87 -17.26 12.14 11.37
C LYS A 87 -17.19 12.27 12.91
N PRO A 88 -17.98 13.16 13.55
CA PRO A 88 -17.95 13.39 15.00
C PRO A 88 -18.18 12.10 15.81
N ARG A 89 -17.44 11.92 16.91
CA ARG A 89 -17.48 10.70 17.75
C ARG A 89 -18.48 10.75 18.92
N GLU A 90 -19.12 11.89 19.17
CA GLU A 90 -19.99 12.09 20.33
C GLU A 90 -21.25 11.21 20.28
N ASN A 91 -21.64 10.68 21.45
CA ASN A 91 -22.87 9.89 21.66
C ASN A 91 -23.04 8.64 20.79
N ARG A 92 -21.96 8.10 20.24
CA ARG A 92 -21.96 6.86 19.45
C ARG A 92 -22.19 5.62 20.29
N SER A 93 -22.98 4.69 19.76
CA SER A 93 -23.08 3.32 20.26
C SER A 93 -21.74 2.58 20.20
N GLU A 94 -21.60 1.49 20.95
CA GLU A 94 -20.37 0.68 20.95
C GLU A 94 -19.97 0.21 19.55
N VAL A 95 -20.96 -0.22 18.74
CA VAL A 95 -20.74 -0.63 17.34
C VAL A 95 -20.22 0.51 16.48
N GLU A 96 -20.75 1.72 16.66
CA GLU A 96 -20.30 2.92 15.94
C GLU A 96 -18.93 3.42 16.40
N ARG A 97 -18.51 3.11 17.63
CA ARG A 97 -17.16 3.39 18.11
C ARG A 97 -16.13 2.46 17.49
N CYS A 98 -16.53 1.29 17.03
CA CYS A 98 -15.69 0.35 16.30
C CYS A 98 -15.54 0.70 14.81
N LYS A 99 -16.17 1.80 14.36
CA LYS A 99 -16.16 2.30 12.99
C LYS A 99 -15.66 3.74 12.93
N GLU A 100 -14.76 4.03 12.01
CA GLU A 100 -14.36 5.41 11.72
C GLU A 100 -14.21 5.64 10.23
N THR A 101 -14.76 6.78 9.78
CA THR A 101 -14.67 7.24 8.39
C THR A 101 -13.93 8.56 8.36
N ILE A 102 -12.85 8.61 7.57
CA ILE A 102 -12.17 9.84 7.17
C ILE A 102 -12.70 10.22 5.80
N ILE A 103 -13.05 11.49 5.63
CA ILE A 103 -13.56 12.03 4.37
C ILE A 103 -12.53 13.00 3.82
N TYR A 104 -12.07 12.79 2.59
CA TYR A 104 -11.11 13.67 1.93
C TYR A 104 -11.80 14.57 0.91
N THR A 105 -11.33 15.83 0.80
CA THR A 105 -11.86 16.78 -0.18
C THR A 105 -11.76 16.24 -1.61
N PRO A 106 -12.56 16.73 -2.58
CA PRO A 106 -12.48 16.26 -3.97
C PRO A 106 -11.10 16.50 -4.61
N ALA A 107 -10.47 17.64 -4.28
CA ALA A 107 -9.13 17.96 -4.78
C ALA A 107 -8.08 16.98 -4.24
N TYR A 108 -8.13 16.68 -2.95
CA TYR A 108 -7.19 15.75 -2.33
C TYR A 108 -7.46 14.30 -2.72
N THR A 109 -8.72 13.94 -2.97
CA THR A 109 -9.13 12.65 -3.53
C THR A 109 -8.43 12.36 -4.85
N ALA A 110 -8.37 13.35 -5.74
CA ALA A 110 -7.65 13.22 -7.01
C ALA A 110 -6.14 13.01 -6.80
N LYS A 111 -5.54 13.73 -5.83
CA LYS A 111 -4.12 13.55 -5.48
C LYS A 111 -3.84 12.14 -4.94
N ILE A 112 -4.67 11.66 -4.00
CA ILE A 112 -4.57 10.30 -3.46
C ILE A 112 -4.63 9.27 -4.59
N PHE A 113 -5.60 9.38 -5.49
CA PHE A 113 -5.73 8.45 -6.61
C PHE A 113 -4.47 8.43 -7.50
N LEU A 114 -3.98 9.60 -7.92
CA LEU A 114 -2.79 9.72 -8.75
C LEU A 114 -1.57 9.07 -8.07
N GLN A 115 -1.42 9.29 -6.77
CA GLN A 115 -0.32 8.75 -5.99
C GLN A 115 -0.43 7.23 -5.79
N CYS A 116 -1.63 6.71 -5.54
CA CYS A 116 -1.89 5.26 -5.52
C CYS A 116 -1.58 4.60 -6.86
N ARG A 117 -2.00 5.23 -7.97
CA ARG A 117 -1.71 4.74 -9.33
C ARG A 117 -0.21 4.72 -9.60
N SER A 118 0.51 5.80 -9.25
CA SER A 118 1.96 5.88 -9.38
C SER A 118 2.66 4.78 -8.57
N THR A 119 2.24 4.59 -7.32
CA THR A 119 2.76 3.56 -6.41
C THR A 119 2.58 2.16 -6.99
N LEU A 120 1.40 1.86 -7.54
CA LEU A 120 1.11 0.57 -8.15
C LEU A 120 1.98 0.31 -9.39
N LEU A 121 2.18 1.31 -10.24
CA LEU A 121 3.02 1.19 -11.44
C LEU A 121 4.48 0.92 -11.08
N HIS A 122 5.03 1.62 -10.08
CA HIS A 122 6.39 1.37 -9.61
C HIS A 122 6.56 -0.05 -9.06
N GLN A 123 5.59 -0.54 -8.28
CA GLN A 123 5.63 -1.89 -7.72
C GLN A 123 5.61 -2.99 -8.80
N ARG A 124 4.87 -2.78 -9.90
CA ARG A 124 4.85 -3.70 -11.04
C ARG A 124 6.14 -3.65 -11.87
N GLY A 125 6.74 -2.47 -12.01
CA GLY A 125 8.05 -2.32 -12.65
C GLY A 125 9.16 -3.08 -11.91
N THR A 126 9.13 -3.10 -10.58
CA THR A 126 10.14 -3.80 -9.76
C THR A 126 10.03 -5.32 -9.79
N THR A 127 8.85 -5.89 -10.06
CA THR A 127 8.70 -7.35 -10.22
C THR A 127 9.16 -7.87 -11.59
N SER A 128 9.42 -7.00 -12.57
CA SER A 128 9.90 -7.40 -13.89
C SER A 128 11.43 -7.56 -13.98
N LEU A 129 12.19 -7.22 -12.93
CA LEU A 129 13.66 -7.23 -12.94
C LEU A 129 14.30 -8.46 -12.29
N PHE A 130 13.51 -9.48 -11.91
CA PHE A 130 14.02 -10.70 -11.25
C PHE A 130 13.75 -12.02 -12.01
N SER A 131 13.41 -11.98 -13.31
CA SER A 131 13.04 -13.18 -14.08
C SER A 131 13.97 -13.59 -15.22
N ASP A 132 15.26 -13.17 -15.22
CA ASP A 132 16.21 -13.60 -16.28
C ASP A 132 17.54 -14.17 -15.75
N HIS A 133 17.51 -14.92 -14.64
CA HIS A 133 18.64 -15.77 -14.24
C HIS A 133 18.21 -17.24 -14.08
N GLN A 134 17.85 -17.86 -15.20
CA GLN A 134 18.15 -19.28 -15.43
C GLN A 134 18.86 -19.41 -16.78
N ALA A 135 20.13 -19.02 -16.79
CA ALA A 135 21.05 -19.43 -17.83
C ALA A 135 21.37 -20.92 -17.65
N ASN A 136 20.70 -21.73 -18.46
CA ASN A 136 21.30 -22.75 -19.32
C ASN A 136 22.41 -23.61 -18.68
N ILE A 137 22.04 -24.77 -18.13
CA ILE A 137 22.99 -25.80 -17.72
C ILE A 137 23.17 -26.80 -18.87
N SER A 138 24.45 -26.95 -19.29
CA SER A 138 25.06 -28.01 -20.12
C SER A 138 24.88 -27.92 -21.64
N PRO A 139 25.85 -28.42 -22.46
CA PRO A 139 26.87 -29.43 -22.13
C PRO A 139 28.30 -29.14 -22.66
N GLU A 140 29.35 -29.55 -21.94
CA GLU A 140 30.65 -29.80 -22.60
C GLU A 140 31.18 -31.20 -22.27
N ARG A 141 31.25 -31.99 -23.35
CA ARG A 141 32.02 -33.22 -23.50
C ARG A 141 33.51 -32.88 -23.32
N THR A 142 34.17 -33.53 -22.36
CA THR A 142 35.63 -33.69 -22.40
C THR A 142 35.97 -34.98 -23.13
N THR A 143 36.68 -34.83 -24.24
CA THR A 143 37.24 -35.92 -25.04
C THR A 143 38.62 -36.32 -24.52
N SER A 144 38.94 -37.58 -24.80
CA SER A 144 40.15 -38.34 -24.51
C SER A 144 41.47 -37.62 -24.79
N VAL A 145 42.49 -37.93 -23.99
CA VAL A 145 43.90 -37.89 -24.41
C VAL A 145 44.50 -39.26 -24.10
N ASP A 146 44.86 -39.99 -25.16
CA ASP A 146 45.68 -41.19 -25.13
C ASP A 146 47.15 -40.85 -25.43
N ASN A 147 48.02 -41.80 -25.05
CA ASN A 147 49.45 -42.00 -25.39
C ASN A 147 50.50 -41.19 -24.61
N GLU A 148 51.64 -41.73 -24.16
CA GLU A 148 52.29 -43.04 -24.37
C GLU A 148 53.41 -43.28 -23.33
N SER A 149 53.61 -44.56 -23.00
CA SER A 149 54.85 -45.28 -22.65
C SER A 149 56.05 -44.61 -21.98
N CYS A 150 56.52 -45.23 -20.90
CA CYS A 150 57.93 -45.63 -20.80
C CYS A 150 58.10 -46.87 -19.90
N SER A 151 58.80 -47.87 -20.44
CA SER A 151 59.07 -49.19 -19.88
C SER A 151 60.24 -49.19 -18.88
N VAL A 152 60.42 -50.32 -18.18
CA VAL A 152 61.67 -51.13 -18.07
C VAL A 152 61.89 -51.67 -16.64
N LEU A 153 61.99 -53.02 -16.61
CA LEU A 153 62.51 -53.97 -15.59
C LEU A 153 61.65 -54.30 -14.35
#